data_AF-B1KGS0-F1
#
_entry.id   AF-B1KGS0-F1
#
_cell.length_a   1.000
_cell.length_b   1.000
_cell.length_c   1.000
_cell.angle_alpha   90.00
_cell.angle_beta   90.00
_cell.angle_gamma   90.00
#
_symmetry.space_group_name_H-M   'P 1'
#
loop_
_entity.id
_entity.type
_entity.pdbx_description
1 polymer ?
#
loop_
_entity_poly.entity_id
_entity_poly.type
_entity_poly.pdbx_seq_one_letter_code
_entity_poly.pdbx_strand_id
1 'polypeptide(L)'
;MPKAARLGDSCAGHGCMPATPIIAGSGDVSINGKPAARKGDTVLLHACPCPNMPHGIHGRSISAGSSNVSINGKPAARVGDAVGCGGSVAAGSGDVLIGDTPYKSPTHKCGENAVKDNTPLLAMAPMPILAAIKWGEPANQFITADSVVTTVKQRKARYQARKKLASSTANESDPKIKAASERLDFNNDSILRAEAAQYVYRVDENRRDPAKYPLPEAPVGLEVLDTKTIPGLENAVVMSKKSGFGAAIFKSEINDATMLTYRGTNNGVTGKKDWKTNGAQGIGKQTKQYDQAMHLARQVKRSLGKEVEIVGHSLGGGLAASAVGVTGIKGYSFNSAGLHENTVSRQGGLKMEKIKGLIQSQSVDGEVLTLLQSNRGVVAPLLAGVGSALGGTVGTAIGGILGAAILNSGAAPEAPGNMRELKSIEGGNPVTRHGMDQVIAGIEAQKKQDITTLTQYHWGQ
;
A
#
# COMPACT_ATOMS: atom_id res chain seq x y z
N MET A 1 -17.27 -18.04 16.97
CA MET A 1 -17.53 -16.61 17.28
C MET A 1 -17.35 -15.79 16.01
N PRO A 2 -18.27 -14.87 15.67
CA PRO A 2 -18.14 -13.99 14.51
C PRO A 2 -16.93 -13.04 14.56
N LYS A 3 -16.46 -12.57 13.41
CA LYS A 3 -15.40 -11.56 13.30
C LYS A 3 -15.93 -10.19 13.70
N ALA A 4 -15.14 -9.42 14.46
CA ALA A 4 -15.51 -8.06 14.86
C ALA A 4 -15.57 -7.10 13.66
N ALA A 5 -16.61 -6.29 13.57
CA ALA A 5 -16.76 -5.30 12.51
C ALA A 5 -16.08 -3.97 12.89
N ARG A 6 -15.57 -3.25 11.88
CA ARG A 6 -14.79 -2.04 12.05
C ARG A 6 -15.15 -1.02 10.97
N LEU A 7 -14.76 0.22 11.21
CA LEU A 7 -14.78 1.27 10.19
C LEU A 7 -14.09 0.80 8.90
N GLY A 8 -14.80 0.88 7.78
CA GLY A 8 -14.33 0.47 6.46
C GLY A 8 -14.60 -0.99 6.09
N ASP A 9 -15.04 -1.84 7.01
CA ASP A 9 -15.49 -3.19 6.67
C ASP A 9 -16.80 -3.12 5.85
N SER A 10 -16.99 -4.04 4.88
CA SER A 10 -18.09 -3.98 3.93
C SER A 10 -19.41 -4.48 4.54
N CYS A 11 -20.52 -3.87 4.11
CA CYS A 11 -21.87 -4.38 4.32
C CYS A 11 -22.47 -4.83 2.98
N ALA A 12 -22.95 -6.07 2.93
CA ALA A 12 -23.55 -6.68 1.76
C ALA A 12 -24.67 -5.81 1.18
N GLY A 13 -24.78 -5.78 -0.15
CA GLY A 13 -25.90 -5.15 -0.86
C GLY A 13 -27.22 -5.89 -0.66
N HIS A 14 -28.29 -5.39 -1.27
CA HIS A 14 -29.58 -6.08 -1.33
C HIS A 14 -30.34 -5.69 -2.61
N GLY A 15 -31.01 -6.66 -3.23
CA GLY A 15 -31.59 -6.47 -4.56
C GLY A 15 -30.54 -5.99 -5.58
N CYS A 16 -30.84 -4.91 -6.30
CA CYS A 16 -29.90 -4.22 -7.20
C CYS A 16 -28.93 -3.28 -6.50
N MET A 17 -29.07 -3.07 -5.18
CA MET A 17 -28.27 -2.10 -4.43
C MET A 17 -26.90 -2.70 -4.09
N PRO A 18 -25.78 -2.05 -4.48
CA PRO A 18 -24.45 -2.61 -4.28
C PRO A 18 -24.02 -2.63 -2.81
N ALA A 19 -23.00 -3.43 -2.50
CA ALA A 19 -22.36 -3.42 -1.19
C ALA A 19 -21.62 -2.10 -0.94
N THR A 20 -21.59 -1.65 0.31
CA THR A 20 -20.94 -0.38 0.70
C THR A 20 -20.35 -0.50 2.11
N PRO A 21 -19.30 0.28 2.45
CA PRO A 21 -18.57 0.12 3.71
C PRO A 21 -19.24 0.80 4.91
N ILE A 22 -18.91 0.34 6.11
CA ILE A 22 -19.16 1.04 7.38
C ILE A 22 -18.33 2.34 7.41
N ILE A 23 -18.95 3.48 7.75
CA ILE A 23 -18.33 4.82 7.73
C ILE A 23 -18.36 5.55 9.08
N ALA A 24 -18.91 4.95 10.12
CA ALA A 24 -18.78 5.42 11.50
C ALA A 24 -18.32 4.27 12.42
N GLY A 25 -17.74 4.63 13.57
CA GLY A 25 -17.22 3.69 14.56
C GLY A 25 -16.99 4.39 15.90
N SER A 26 -16.41 3.67 16.85
CA SER A 26 -15.98 4.20 18.15
C SER A 26 -14.93 5.34 18.01
N GLY A 27 -14.96 6.31 18.93
CA GLY A 27 -14.00 7.42 18.95
C GLY A 27 -12.66 7.08 19.60
N ASP A 28 -12.61 6.02 20.40
CA ASP A 28 -11.51 5.69 21.33
C ASP A 28 -11.20 4.18 21.40
N VAL A 29 -12.10 3.31 20.94
CA VAL A 29 -11.87 1.86 20.84
C VAL A 29 -11.58 1.47 19.41
N SER A 30 -10.42 0.85 19.20
CA SER A 30 -9.98 0.35 17.89
C SER A 30 -9.77 -1.16 17.90
N ILE A 31 -9.98 -1.79 16.74
CA ILE A 31 -9.72 -3.20 16.47
C ILE A 31 -8.81 -3.22 15.24
N ASN A 32 -7.61 -3.77 15.39
CA ASN A 32 -6.54 -3.76 14.38
C ASN A 32 -6.30 -2.34 13.83
N GLY A 33 -6.26 -1.34 14.72
CA GLY A 33 -6.01 0.06 14.37
C GLY A 33 -7.17 0.79 13.65
N LYS A 34 -8.33 0.14 13.46
CA LYS A 34 -9.54 0.77 12.90
C LYS A 34 -10.60 0.96 13.99
N PRO A 35 -11.35 2.08 14.01
CA PRO A 35 -12.47 2.25 14.94
C PRO A 35 -13.43 1.06 14.95
N ALA A 36 -13.73 0.53 16.13
CA ALA A 36 -14.66 -0.59 16.27
C ALA A 36 -16.08 -0.16 15.89
N ALA A 37 -16.76 -0.94 15.04
CA ALA A 37 -18.14 -0.66 14.65
C ALA A 37 -19.11 -1.17 15.70
N ARG A 38 -20.24 -0.47 15.86
CA ARG A 38 -21.27 -0.74 16.85
C ARG A 38 -22.64 -0.66 16.22
N LYS A 39 -23.65 -1.22 16.89
CA LYS A 39 -25.06 -1.00 16.54
C LYS A 39 -25.35 0.51 16.46
N GLY A 40 -25.97 0.93 15.36
CA GLY A 40 -26.30 2.32 15.06
C GLY A 40 -25.22 3.10 14.31
N ASP A 41 -24.00 2.55 14.13
CA ASP A 41 -22.98 3.21 13.32
C ASP A 41 -23.38 3.17 11.82
N THR A 42 -23.11 4.27 11.11
CA THR A 42 -23.54 4.50 9.74
C THR A 42 -22.76 3.64 8.74
N VAL A 43 -23.45 3.17 7.70
CA VAL A 43 -22.91 2.51 6.53
C VAL A 43 -23.12 3.44 5.33
N LEU A 44 -22.15 3.53 4.43
CA LEU A 44 -22.23 4.40 3.26
C LEU A 44 -23.51 4.09 2.47
N LEU A 45 -24.26 5.12 2.08
CA LEU A 45 -25.46 4.94 1.27
C LEU A 45 -25.17 4.21 -0.04
N HIS A 46 -26.21 3.64 -0.65
CA HIS A 46 -26.11 3.04 -1.98
C HIS A 46 -27.31 3.43 -2.85
N ALA A 47 -27.12 3.34 -4.16
CA ALA A 47 -28.13 3.61 -5.16
C ALA A 47 -28.22 2.44 -6.15
N CYS A 48 -29.42 2.19 -6.66
CA CYS A 48 -29.64 1.13 -7.62
C CYS A 48 -29.14 1.58 -9.00
N PRO A 49 -28.31 0.78 -9.70
CA PRO A 49 -27.77 1.14 -11.00
C PRO A 49 -28.73 0.87 -12.18
N CYS A 50 -29.98 0.48 -11.92
CA CYS A 50 -30.94 0.13 -12.98
C CYS A 50 -31.46 1.37 -13.73
N PRO A 51 -31.68 1.30 -15.05
CA PRO A 51 -32.15 2.41 -15.88
C PRO A 51 -33.63 2.79 -15.63
N ASN A 52 -34.43 1.87 -15.07
CA ASN A 52 -35.84 2.11 -14.73
C ASN A 52 -35.97 2.39 -13.21
N MET A 53 -36.13 3.66 -12.85
CA MET A 53 -36.53 4.12 -11.50
C MET A 53 -37.94 3.60 -11.15
N PRO A 54 -38.24 3.23 -9.89
CA PRO A 54 -37.97 4.06 -8.71
C PRO A 54 -37.35 3.33 -7.49
N HIS A 55 -36.22 2.64 -7.65
CA HIS A 55 -35.52 2.02 -6.51
C HIS A 55 -34.67 3.00 -5.67
N GLY A 56 -34.39 4.20 -6.20
CA GLY A 56 -33.87 5.34 -5.43
C GLY A 56 -32.48 5.19 -4.80
N ILE A 57 -32.20 6.07 -3.85
CA ILE A 57 -31.00 6.15 -3.02
C ILE A 57 -31.45 6.23 -1.57
N HIS A 58 -30.84 5.44 -0.68
CA HIS A 58 -31.16 5.50 0.74
C HIS A 58 -29.94 5.25 1.63
N GLY A 59 -30.01 5.80 2.84
CA GLY A 59 -29.01 5.62 3.88
C GLY A 59 -29.00 4.21 4.46
N ARG A 60 -27.88 3.85 5.08
CA ARG A 60 -27.68 2.53 5.69
C ARG A 60 -27.10 2.70 7.09
N SER A 61 -27.51 1.86 8.04
CA SER A 61 -26.94 1.83 9.39
C SER A 61 -27.00 0.41 9.96
N ILE A 62 -26.03 0.06 10.80
CA ILE A 62 -25.98 -1.24 11.47
C ILE A 62 -27.16 -1.31 12.47
N SER A 63 -28.03 -2.31 12.33
CA SER A 63 -29.23 -2.46 13.17
C SER A 63 -29.12 -3.56 14.23
N ALA A 64 -28.13 -4.44 14.16
CA ALA A 64 -27.86 -5.49 15.15
C ALA A 64 -26.41 -5.45 15.70
N GLY A 65 -26.15 -6.19 16.77
CA GLY A 65 -24.86 -6.27 17.45
C GLY A 65 -24.84 -7.42 18.46
N SER A 66 -23.70 -7.64 19.12
CA SER A 66 -23.52 -8.64 20.17
C SER A 66 -24.42 -8.39 21.40
N SER A 67 -24.89 -9.46 22.04
CA SER A 67 -25.71 -9.38 23.25
C SER A 67 -24.88 -9.24 24.54
N ASN A 68 -23.61 -9.63 24.52
CA ASN A 68 -22.74 -9.68 25.70
C ASN A 68 -21.48 -8.79 25.59
N VAL A 69 -21.16 -8.26 24.40
CA VAL A 69 -20.03 -7.33 24.21
C VAL A 69 -20.54 -5.96 23.78
N SER A 70 -20.20 -4.94 24.57
CA SER A 70 -20.49 -3.54 24.26
C SER A 70 -19.21 -2.71 24.12
N ILE A 71 -19.25 -1.70 23.25
CA ILE A 71 -18.18 -0.74 23.01
C ILE A 71 -18.79 0.67 23.12
N ASN A 72 -18.27 1.50 24.01
CA ASN A 72 -18.88 2.79 24.39
C ASN A 72 -20.39 2.72 24.68
N GLY A 73 -20.83 1.69 25.40
CA GLY A 73 -22.24 1.52 25.77
C GLY A 73 -23.18 1.09 24.64
N LYS A 74 -22.66 0.82 23.42
CA LYS A 74 -23.44 0.26 22.31
C LYS A 74 -23.01 -1.19 22.02
N PRO A 75 -23.92 -2.08 21.63
CA PRO A 75 -23.57 -3.44 21.17
C PRO A 75 -22.48 -3.43 20.10
N ALA A 76 -21.43 -4.24 20.27
CA ALA A 76 -20.37 -4.37 19.27
C ALA A 76 -20.90 -5.03 17.99
N ALA A 77 -20.59 -4.46 16.83
CA ALA A 77 -21.01 -5.01 15.55
C ALA A 77 -20.03 -6.10 15.06
N ARG A 78 -20.54 -7.06 14.32
CA ARG A 78 -19.84 -8.27 13.89
C ARG A 78 -20.27 -8.66 12.47
N VAL A 79 -19.47 -9.50 11.83
CA VAL A 79 -19.87 -10.16 10.58
C VAL A 79 -21.16 -10.94 10.82
N GLY A 80 -22.15 -10.72 9.95
CA GLY A 80 -23.49 -11.28 10.03
C GLY A 80 -24.54 -10.36 10.67
N ASP A 81 -24.14 -9.32 11.41
CA ASP A 81 -25.11 -8.40 12.03
C ASP A 81 -25.85 -7.59 10.96
N ALA A 82 -27.15 -7.39 11.16
CA ALA A 82 -28.06 -6.77 10.20
C ALA A 82 -27.77 -5.27 9.95
N VAL A 83 -28.11 -4.81 8.75
CA VAL A 83 -28.13 -3.41 8.32
C VAL A 83 -29.57 -3.03 7.99
N GLY A 84 -30.05 -1.92 8.52
CA GLY A 84 -31.48 -1.56 8.57
C GLY A 84 -32.22 -1.51 7.23
N CYS A 85 -31.51 -1.35 6.11
CA CYS A 85 -32.10 -1.30 4.77
C CYS A 85 -32.27 -2.67 4.09
N GLY A 86 -31.85 -3.79 4.71
CA GLY A 86 -32.02 -5.14 4.13
C GLY A 86 -30.72 -5.88 3.77
N GLY A 87 -29.58 -5.54 4.38
CA GLY A 87 -28.30 -6.26 4.20
C GLY A 87 -27.68 -6.69 5.53
N SER A 88 -26.42 -7.12 5.50
CA SER A 88 -25.66 -7.47 6.71
C SER A 88 -24.20 -7.03 6.61
N VAL A 89 -23.52 -6.95 7.75
CA VAL A 89 -22.07 -6.77 7.79
C VAL A 89 -21.40 -8.00 7.18
N ALA A 90 -20.63 -7.81 6.12
CA ALA A 90 -20.06 -8.87 5.28
C ALA A 90 -18.56 -9.09 5.53
N ALA A 91 -17.85 -8.11 6.09
CA ALA A 91 -16.44 -8.22 6.44
C ALA A 91 -16.18 -7.79 7.89
N GLY A 92 -15.04 -8.23 8.42
CA GLY A 92 -14.62 -7.98 9.80
C GLY A 92 -13.12 -8.22 9.98
N SER A 93 -12.66 -8.16 11.23
CA SER A 93 -11.28 -8.42 11.61
C SER A 93 -10.79 -9.81 11.19
N GLY A 94 -9.49 -9.92 10.89
CA GLY A 94 -8.85 -11.18 10.51
C GLY A 94 -8.63 -12.13 11.68
N ASP A 95 -8.51 -11.58 12.89
CA ASP A 95 -8.03 -12.25 14.10
C ASP A 95 -8.83 -11.88 15.36
N VAL A 96 -9.62 -10.80 15.33
CA VAL A 96 -10.48 -10.41 16.46
C VAL A 96 -11.90 -10.94 16.26
N LEU A 97 -12.30 -11.80 17.19
CA LEU A 97 -13.63 -12.41 17.21
C LEU A 97 -14.43 -11.86 18.39
N ILE A 98 -15.69 -11.53 18.14
CA ILE A 98 -16.66 -11.09 19.15
C ILE A 98 -17.84 -12.04 19.08
N GLY A 99 -18.24 -12.64 20.19
CA GLY A 99 -19.28 -13.65 20.18
C GLY A 99 -20.06 -13.75 21.48
N ASP A 100 -21.31 -14.19 21.35
CA ASP A 100 -22.23 -14.37 22.47
C ASP A 100 -22.01 -15.72 23.20
N THR A 101 -21.07 -16.54 22.70
CA THR A 101 -20.70 -17.85 23.24
C THR A 101 -19.22 -17.87 23.63
N PRO A 102 -18.83 -18.34 24.82
CA PRO A 102 -17.43 -18.44 25.23
C PRO A 102 -16.59 -19.28 24.26
N TYR A 103 -15.39 -18.82 23.94
CA TYR A 103 -14.41 -19.60 23.20
C TYR A 103 -13.95 -20.79 24.03
N LYS A 104 -14.10 -22.02 23.50
CA LYS A 104 -13.45 -23.21 24.04
C LYS A 104 -12.19 -23.49 23.24
N SER A 105 -11.01 -23.38 23.86
CA SER A 105 -9.76 -23.79 23.22
C SER A 105 -9.77 -25.31 22.98
N PRO A 106 -9.10 -25.81 21.92
CA PRO A 106 -8.79 -27.23 21.84
C PRO A 106 -7.82 -27.55 22.98
N THR A 107 -8.27 -28.28 24.00
CA THR A 107 -7.36 -28.76 25.05
C THR A 107 -6.44 -29.82 24.46
N HIS A 108 -5.19 -29.46 24.18
CA HIS A 108 -4.13 -30.44 23.97
C HIS A 108 -3.88 -31.19 25.30
N LYS A 109 -3.67 -32.52 25.25
CA LYS A 109 -3.38 -33.36 26.44
C LYS A 109 -2.26 -32.80 27.32
N CYS A 110 -1.33 -32.04 26.77
CA CYS A 110 -0.24 -31.41 27.52
C CYS A 110 -0.67 -30.24 28.43
N GLY A 111 -1.89 -29.71 28.29
CA GLY A 111 -2.41 -28.61 29.11
C GLY A 111 -3.56 -28.99 30.04
N GLU A 112 -4.02 -30.25 30.00
CA GLU A 112 -5.23 -30.67 30.74
C GLU A 112 -5.03 -30.62 32.27
N ASN A 113 -3.83 -30.96 32.75
CA ASN A 113 -3.52 -30.94 34.17
C ASN A 113 -3.29 -29.51 34.70
N ALA A 114 -2.61 -28.65 33.94
CA ALA A 114 -2.39 -27.25 34.33
C ALA A 114 -3.71 -26.46 34.47
N VAL A 115 -4.71 -26.78 33.63
CA VAL A 115 -6.06 -26.18 33.71
C VAL A 115 -6.87 -26.75 34.86
N LYS A 116 -6.72 -28.04 35.20
CA LYS A 116 -7.40 -28.65 36.37
C LYS A 116 -6.85 -28.14 37.70
N ASP A 117 -5.55 -27.83 37.74
CA ASP A 117 -4.85 -27.51 38.99
C ASP A 117 -4.70 -26.00 39.24
N ASN A 118 -5.29 -25.13 38.41
CA ASN A 118 -5.19 -23.66 38.50
C ASN A 118 -3.75 -23.13 38.67
N THR A 119 -2.75 -23.80 38.09
CA THR A 119 -1.35 -23.40 38.23
C THR A 119 -1.01 -22.28 37.25
N PRO A 120 -0.42 -21.15 37.69
CA PRO A 120 -0.05 -20.07 36.79
C PRO A 120 1.07 -20.52 35.84
N LEU A 121 0.86 -20.33 34.54
CA LEU A 121 1.83 -20.61 33.47
C LEU A 121 2.99 -19.61 33.54
N LEU A 122 3.99 -19.93 34.36
CA LEU A 122 5.27 -19.24 34.40
C LEU A 122 6.38 -20.25 34.12
N ALA A 123 6.82 -20.35 32.86
CA ALA A 123 8.09 -20.97 32.51
C ALA A 123 8.58 -20.39 31.18
N MET A 124 9.28 -19.26 31.26
CA MET A 124 10.32 -18.95 30.30
C MET A 124 11.53 -19.82 30.64
N ALA A 125 11.92 -20.71 29.73
CA ALA A 125 13.23 -21.33 29.69
C ALA A 125 13.68 -21.42 28.22
N PRO A 126 14.98 -21.29 27.92
CA PRO A 126 15.49 -21.09 26.57
C PRO A 126 15.41 -22.39 25.77
N MET A 127 15.05 -22.31 24.48
CA MET A 127 15.16 -23.48 23.61
C MET A 127 16.64 -23.86 23.45
N PRO A 128 16.99 -25.17 23.53
CA PRO A 128 18.34 -25.62 23.34
C PRO A 128 18.75 -25.50 21.87
N ILE A 129 20.03 -25.23 21.68
CA ILE A 129 20.74 -25.34 20.40
C ILE A 129 20.61 -26.80 19.92
N LEU A 130 20.03 -27.05 18.74
CA LEU A 130 20.23 -28.31 18.03
C LEU A 130 21.37 -28.16 17.01
N ALA A 131 22.53 -28.76 17.33
CA ALA A 131 23.42 -29.37 16.35
C ALA A 131 23.03 -30.86 16.25
N ALA A 132 23.19 -31.62 15.16
CA ALA A 132 23.95 -31.44 13.94
C ALA A 132 23.17 -31.98 12.72
N ILE A 133 23.42 -31.36 11.57
CA ILE A 133 22.97 -31.78 10.24
C ILE A 133 23.69 -33.10 9.89
N LYS A 134 22.94 -34.17 9.60
CA LYS A 134 23.47 -35.38 8.96
C LYS A 134 23.39 -35.25 7.44
N TRP A 135 24.51 -35.60 6.80
CA TRP A 135 24.83 -35.43 5.39
C TRP A 135 23.99 -36.32 4.45
N GLY A 136 23.55 -35.71 3.35
CA GLY A 136 22.79 -36.32 2.25
C GLY A 136 21.94 -35.27 1.54
N GLU A 137 22.56 -34.39 0.74
CA GLU A 137 21.92 -33.35 -0.07
C GLU A 137 20.87 -33.94 -1.04
N PRO A 138 19.74 -33.24 -1.37
CA PRO A 138 19.62 -31.79 -1.58
C PRO A 138 18.43 -31.14 -0.85
N ALA A 139 18.70 -30.27 0.11
CA ALA A 139 17.71 -29.33 0.64
C ALA A 139 18.38 -28.00 0.99
N ASN A 140 18.95 -27.35 -0.03
CA ASN A 140 19.42 -25.98 0.15
C ASN A 140 18.21 -25.06 0.36
N GLN A 141 17.92 -24.82 1.64
CA GLN A 141 17.44 -23.55 2.19
C GLN A 141 16.15 -22.98 1.59
N PHE A 142 15.03 -23.62 1.85
CA PHE A 142 13.77 -22.89 1.91
C PHE A 142 13.65 -22.26 3.30
N ILE A 143 14.25 -21.08 3.45
CA ILE A 143 13.82 -20.13 4.48
C ILE A 143 12.31 -19.95 4.27
N THR A 144 11.49 -20.52 5.14
CA THR A 144 10.03 -20.42 5.04
C THR A 144 9.63 -18.96 4.92
N ALA A 145 8.68 -18.66 4.04
CA ALA A 145 8.28 -17.29 3.68
C ALA A 145 7.96 -16.40 4.91
N ASP A 146 7.57 -17.03 6.02
CA ASP A 146 7.08 -16.39 7.25
C ASP A 146 8.14 -16.29 8.37
N SER A 147 9.38 -16.74 8.16
CA SER A 147 10.43 -16.54 9.18
C SER A 147 10.81 -15.06 9.31
N VAL A 148 11.00 -14.56 10.52
CA VAL A 148 11.41 -13.17 10.75
C VAL A 148 12.84 -12.99 10.23
N VAL A 149 13.08 -11.95 9.43
CA VAL A 149 14.41 -11.56 8.96
C VAL A 149 14.86 -10.38 9.80
N THR A 150 15.90 -10.55 10.58
CA THR A 150 16.46 -9.48 11.42
C THR A 150 17.84 -9.04 10.97
N THR A 151 18.47 -9.76 10.04
CA THR A 151 19.84 -9.48 9.57
C THR A 151 19.93 -9.41 8.05
N VAL A 152 20.89 -8.63 7.55
CA VAL A 152 21.20 -8.52 6.11
C VAL A 152 21.52 -9.89 5.52
N LYS A 153 22.30 -10.72 6.23
CA LYS A 153 22.67 -12.07 5.79
C LYS A 153 21.44 -12.95 5.55
N GLN A 154 20.51 -12.99 6.50
CA GLN A 154 19.26 -13.74 6.34
C GLN A 154 18.41 -13.20 5.19
N ARG A 155 18.33 -11.87 5.06
CA ARG A 155 17.57 -11.22 4.00
C ARG A 155 18.12 -11.54 2.61
N LYS A 156 19.44 -11.48 2.46
CA LYS A 156 20.16 -11.80 1.22
C LYS A 156 20.00 -13.25 0.84
N ALA A 157 20.11 -14.19 1.80
CA ALA A 157 19.85 -15.61 1.55
C ALA A 157 18.42 -15.85 1.04
N ARG A 158 17.41 -15.22 1.66
CA ARG A 158 16.01 -15.33 1.21
C ARG A 158 15.79 -14.73 -0.17
N TYR A 159 16.40 -13.57 -0.44
CA TYR A 159 16.35 -12.92 -1.74
C TYR A 159 16.92 -13.84 -2.83
N GLN A 160 18.09 -14.44 -2.60
CA GLN A 160 18.73 -15.35 -3.56
C GLN A 160 17.94 -16.65 -3.77
N ALA A 161 17.36 -17.22 -2.71
CA ALA A 161 16.49 -18.39 -2.83
C ALA A 161 15.29 -18.11 -3.76
N ARG A 162 14.67 -16.94 -3.64
CA ARG A 162 13.55 -16.51 -4.50
C ARG A 162 13.99 -16.25 -5.94
N LYS A 163 15.16 -15.60 -6.17
CA LYS A 163 15.72 -15.44 -7.53
C LYS A 163 15.99 -16.80 -8.18
N LYS A 164 16.54 -17.76 -7.44
CA LYS A 164 16.78 -19.12 -7.93
C LYS A 164 15.47 -19.82 -8.30
N LEU A 165 14.44 -19.74 -7.45
CA LEU A 165 13.14 -20.33 -7.71
C LEU A 165 12.50 -19.77 -8.99
N ALA A 166 12.47 -18.44 -9.12
CA ALA A 166 11.97 -17.79 -10.33
C ALA A 166 12.77 -18.21 -11.57
N SER A 167 14.11 -18.12 -11.52
CA SER A 167 14.97 -18.47 -12.65
C SER A 167 14.82 -19.94 -13.08
N SER A 168 14.65 -20.86 -12.13
CA SER A 168 14.46 -22.29 -12.42
C SER A 168 13.14 -22.62 -13.12
N THR A 169 12.19 -21.69 -13.15
CA THR A 169 10.85 -21.86 -13.72
C THR A 169 10.55 -20.86 -14.85
N ALA A 170 11.57 -20.11 -15.30
CA ALA A 170 11.40 -19.01 -16.25
C ALA A 170 11.09 -19.47 -17.69
N ASN A 171 11.57 -20.67 -18.06
CA ASN A 171 11.41 -21.23 -19.42
C ASN A 171 10.25 -22.22 -19.52
N GLU A 172 9.44 -22.35 -18.48
CA GLU A 172 8.31 -23.28 -18.47
C GLU A 172 7.25 -22.84 -19.49
N SER A 173 6.66 -23.83 -20.17
CA SER A 173 5.64 -23.60 -21.19
C SER A 173 4.27 -23.27 -20.63
N ASP A 174 3.99 -23.67 -19.37
CA ASP A 174 2.75 -23.33 -18.67
C ASP A 174 2.68 -21.81 -18.43
N PRO A 175 1.69 -21.10 -19.02
CA PRO A 175 1.54 -19.66 -18.86
C PRO A 175 1.39 -19.20 -17.40
N LYS A 176 0.77 -20.02 -16.55
CA LYS A 176 0.56 -19.72 -15.13
C LYS A 176 1.89 -19.74 -14.36
N ILE A 177 2.74 -20.73 -14.65
CA ILE A 177 4.06 -20.88 -14.02
C ILE A 177 4.99 -19.77 -14.50
N LYS A 178 5.03 -19.51 -15.80
CA LYS A 178 5.80 -18.40 -16.37
C LYS A 178 5.40 -17.05 -15.77
N ALA A 179 4.09 -16.76 -15.69
CA ALA A 179 3.61 -15.52 -15.09
C ALA A 179 3.94 -15.40 -13.59
N ALA A 180 3.90 -16.51 -12.84
CA ALA A 180 4.29 -16.53 -11.43
C ALA A 180 5.82 -16.34 -11.26
N SER A 181 6.63 -16.93 -12.14
CA SER A 181 8.08 -16.76 -12.17
C SER A 181 8.48 -15.30 -12.43
N GLU A 182 7.96 -14.71 -13.52
CA GLU A 182 8.22 -13.31 -13.87
C GLU A 182 7.77 -12.34 -12.77
N ARG A 183 6.60 -12.60 -12.16
CA ARG A 183 6.08 -11.76 -11.08
C ARG A 183 6.88 -11.92 -9.79
N LEU A 184 7.31 -13.14 -9.43
CA LEU A 184 8.17 -13.34 -8.28
C LEU A 184 9.51 -12.64 -8.47
N ASP A 185 10.14 -12.78 -9.63
CA ASP A 185 11.42 -12.14 -9.94
C ASP A 185 11.33 -10.62 -9.79
N PHE A 186 10.30 -10.03 -10.43
CA PHE A 186 10.04 -8.60 -10.36
C PHE A 186 9.74 -8.12 -8.93
N ASN A 187 8.84 -8.79 -8.21
CA ASN A 187 8.44 -8.37 -6.86
C ASN A 187 9.53 -8.59 -5.82
N ASN A 188 10.46 -9.53 -6.05
CA ASN A 188 11.59 -9.76 -5.16
C ASN A 188 12.57 -8.56 -5.15
N ASP A 189 12.68 -7.83 -6.26
CA ASP A 189 13.35 -6.53 -6.31
C ASP A 189 12.41 -5.39 -5.88
N SER A 190 11.15 -5.42 -6.33
CA SER A 190 10.21 -4.32 -6.12
C SER A 190 9.91 -4.04 -4.64
N ILE A 191 9.98 -5.05 -3.78
CA ILE A 191 9.84 -4.85 -2.33
C ILE A 191 10.89 -3.88 -1.76
N LEU A 192 12.14 -3.94 -2.24
CA LEU A 192 13.22 -3.06 -1.79
C LEU A 192 12.95 -1.62 -2.23
N ARG A 193 12.42 -1.45 -3.44
CA ARG A 193 11.99 -0.16 -3.99
C ARG A 193 10.79 0.41 -3.22
N ALA A 194 9.82 -0.42 -2.88
CA ALA A 194 8.65 -0.03 -2.10
C ALA A 194 9.05 0.40 -0.68
N GLU A 195 9.95 -0.33 -0.02
CA GLU A 195 10.50 0.06 1.28
C GLU A 195 11.26 1.40 1.20
N ALA A 196 12.08 1.62 0.16
CA ALA A 196 12.72 2.91 -0.06
C ALA A 196 11.67 4.03 -0.27
N ALA A 197 10.64 3.79 -1.07
CA ALA A 197 9.54 4.72 -1.33
C ALA A 197 8.68 5.02 -0.09
N GLN A 198 8.61 4.10 0.87
CA GLN A 198 7.97 4.33 2.17
C GLN A 198 8.90 5.10 3.11
N TYR A 199 10.17 4.69 3.21
CA TYR A 199 11.10 5.20 4.20
C TYR A 199 11.59 6.62 3.88
N VAL A 200 11.62 7.02 2.60
CA VAL A 200 11.93 8.40 2.19
C VAL A 200 11.04 9.45 2.86
N TYR A 201 9.81 9.09 3.28
CA TYR A 201 8.95 9.96 4.08
C TYR A 201 9.56 10.28 5.44
N ARG A 202 10.06 9.27 6.16
CA ARG A 202 10.72 9.46 7.46
C ARG A 202 12.02 10.22 7.33
N VAL A 203 12.78 9.98 6.26
CA VAL A 203 14.00 10.75 5.94
C VAL A 203 13.68 12.23 5.72
N ASP A 204 12.64 12.55 4.94
CA ASP A 204 12.21 13.93 4.71
C ASP A 204 11.67 14.60 5.97
N GLU A 205 10.88 13.90 6.79
CA GLU A 205 10.38 14.40 8.08
C GLU A 205 11.54 14.74 9.03
N ASN A 206 12.48 13.81 9.21
CA ASN A 206 13.63 13.99 10.07
C ASN A 206 14.52 15.14 9.61
N ARG A 207 14.79 15.28 8.30
CA ARG A 207 15.57 16.41 7.77
C ARG A 207 14.90 17.77 8.00
N ARG A 208 13.57 17.82 8.09
CA ARG A 208 12.82 19.06 8.32
C ARG A 208 12.76 19.44 9.79
N ASP A 209 12.54 18.47 10.66
CA ASP A 209 12.40 18.62 12.11
C ASP A 209 12.84 17.33 12.83
N PRO A 210 14.14 17.17 13.10
CA PRO A 210 14.70 15.95 13.66
C PRO A 210 14.30 15.74 15.12
N ALA A 211 14.02 16.83 15.85
CA ALA A 211 13.59 16.76 17.24
C ALA A 211 12.18 16.17 17.35
N LYS A 212 11.28 16.54 16.43
CA LYS A 212 9.91 16.02 16.38
C LYS A 212 9.83 14.65 15.70
N TYR A 213 10.68 14.40 14.71
CA TYR A 213 10.69 13.18 13.92
C TYR A 213 12.07 12.54 13.96
N PRO A 214 12.43 11.84 15.06
CA PRO A 214 13.64 11.04 15.08
C PRO A 214 13.59 9.99 13.96
N LEU A 215 14.71 9.81 13.26
CA LEU A 215 14.78 8.87 12.15
C LEU A 215 14.71 7.43 12.71
N PRO A 216 13.68 6.64 12.37
CA PRO A 216 13.62 5.24 12.81
C PRO A 216 14.69 4.42 12.09
N GLU A 217 15.01 3.23 12.60
CA GLU A 217 15.90 2.30 11.90
C GLU A 217 15.41 2.03 10.47
N ALA A 218 16.36 1.98 9.55
CA ALA A 218 16.07 1.69 8.15
C ALA A 218 15.66 0.22 7.97
N PRO A 219 14.86 -0.11 6.95
CA PRO A 219 14.60 -1.50 6.57
C PRO A 219 15.91 -2.28 6.40
N VAL A 220 15.92 -3.54 6.87
CA VAL A 220 17.14 -4.36 6.94
C VAL A 220 17.87 -4.41 5.58
N GLY A 221 19.10 -3.89 5.51
CA GLY A 221 19.90 -3.87 4.29
C GLY A 221 19.54 -2.74 3.31
N LEU A 222 18.83 -1.72 3.76
CA LEU A 222 18.62 -0.46 3.04
C LEU A 222 19.36 0.66 3.77
N GLU A 223 20.31 1.29 3.08
CA GLU A 223 21.11 2.38 3.60
C GLU A 223 20.71 3.70 2.93
N VAL A 224 20.62 4.79 3.71
CA VAL A 224 20.48 6.16 3.16
C VAL A 224 21.88 6.70 2.89
N LEU A 225 22.19 7.03 1.64
CA LEU A 225 23.46 7.65 1.30
C LEU A 225 23.45 9.15 1.62
N ASP A 226 24.53 9.65 2.21
CA ASP A 226 24.76 11.09 2.36
C ASP A 226 25.24 11.67 1.04
N THR A 227 24.45 12.56 0.44
CA THR A 227 24.84 13.20 -0.82
C THR A 227 26.08 14.07 -0.69
N LYS A 228 26.42 14.54 0.51
CA LYS A 228 27.62 15.35 0.77
C LYS A 228 28.92 14.58 0.56
N THR A 229 28.88 13.25 0.64
CA THR A 229 30.06 12.40 0.48
C THR A 229 30.21 11.86 -0.95
N ILE A 230 29.24 12.14 -1.83
CA ILE A 230 29.24 11.65 -3.22
C ILE A 230 29.75 12.76 -4.15
N PRO A 231 30.86 12.54 -4.88
CA PRO A 231 31.40 13.51 -5.83
C PRO A 231 30.36 14.04 -6.82
N GLY A 232 30.20 15.36 -6.88
CA GLY A 232 29.24 16.06 -7.75
C GLY A 232 27.82 16.19 -7.20
N LEU A 233 27.54 15.66 -6.00
CA LEU A 233 26.26 15.79 -5.28
C LEU A 233 26.37 16.58 -3.97
N GLU A 234 27.52 17.20 -3.69
CA GLU A 234 27.81 17.84 -2.40
C GLU A 234 26.82 18.96 -2.08
N ASN A 235 26.42 19.69 -3.12
CA ASN A 235 25.45 20.78 -3.07
C ASN A 235 24.08 20.39 -3.63
N ALA A 236 23.80 19.09 -3.77
CA ALA A 236 22.55 18.61 -4.32
C ALA A 236 21.37 19.00 -3.42
N VAL A 237 20.35 19.63 -4.01
CA VAL A 237 19.11 19.93 -3.29
C VAL A 237 18.29 18.64 -3.21
N VAL A 238 18.27 18.02 -2.03
CA VAL A 238 17.47 16.81 -1.74
C VAL A 238 16.19 17.12 -0.95
N MET A 239 16.02 18.34 -0.45
CA MET A 239 14.83 18.78 0.27
C MET A 239 14.64 20.30 0.13
N SER A 240 13.39 20.76 0.08
CA SER A 240 13.02 22.17 0.18
C SER A 240 11.77 22.36 1.03
N LYS A 241 11.86 23.20 2.06
CA LYS A 241 10.70 23.65 2.86
C LYS A 241 9.75 24.53 2.05
N LYS A 242 10.30 25.36 1.16
CA LYS A 242 9.53 26.32 0.35
C LYS A 242 8.69 25.67 -0.74
N SER A 243 9.30 24.78 -1.55
CA SER A 243 8.54 24.09 -2.60
C SER A 243 7.79 22.89 -2.08
N GLY A 244 8.23 22.31 -0.96
CA GLY A 244 7.76 21.02 -0.46
C GLY A 244 8.48 19.82 -1.07
N PHE A 245 9.55 20.02 -1.84
CA PHE A 245 10.34 18.94 -2.46
C PHE A 245 11.09 18.09 -1.41
N GLY A 246 11.24 16.79 -1.66
CA GLY A 246 11.95 15.85 -0.80
C GLY A 246 12.35 14.58 -1.57
N ALA A 247 13.60 14.15 -1.40
CA ALA A 247 14.20 12.97 -2.04
C ALA A 247 15.33 12.39 -1.18
N ALA A 248 15.71 11.14 -1.42
CA ALA A 248 16.91 10.53 -0.85
C ALA A 248 17.51 9.52 -1.83
N ILE A 249 18.80 9.23 -1.67
CA ILE A 249 19.47 8.15 -2.40
C ILE A 249 19.63 6.98 -1.45
N PHE A 250 19.23 5.80 -1.87
CA PHE A 250 19.35 4.58 -1.10
C PHE A 250 20.30 3.60 -1.77
N LYS A 251 21.04 2.83 -0.97
CA LYS A 251 21.78 1.65 -1.42
C LYS A 251 21.17 0.42 -0.76
N SER A 252 20.92 -0.63 -1.53
CA SER A 252 20.53 -1.92 -0.98
C SER A 252 21.74 -2.85 -0.91
N GLU A 253 22.01 -3.40 0.27
CA GLU A 253 23.00 -4.48 0.46
C GLU A 253 22.48 -5.85 -0.02
N ILE A 254 21.18 -5.93 -0.32
CA ILE A 254 20.48 -7.16 -0.68
C ILE A 254 20.72 -7.53 -2.14
N ASN A 255 20.51 -6.57 -3.04
CA ASN A 255 20.64 -6.73 -4.50
C ASN A 255 21.57 -5.70 -5.15
N ASP A 256 22.32 -4.94 -4.33
CA ASP A 256 23.29 -3.94 -4.78
C ASP A 256 22.67 -2.75 -5.55
N ALA A 257 21.34 -2.61 -5.58
CA ALA A 257 20.67 -1.51 -6.26
C ALA A 257 20.93 -0.16 -5.57
N THR A 258 21.16 0.88 -6.37
CA THR A 258 21.18 2.27 -5.91
C THR A 258 19.91 2.96 -6.42
N MET A 259 19.13 3.58 -5.53
CA MET A 259 17.81 4.13 -5.83
C MET A 259 17.74 5.62 -5.50
N LEU A 260 17.50 6.46 -6.51
CA LEU A 260 17.08 7.84 -6.31
C LEU A 260 15.56 7.85 -6.07
N THR A 261 15.17 8.07 -4.82
CA THR A 261 13.77 7.96 -4.40
C THR A 261 13.18 9.32 -4.09
N TYR A 262 12.07 9.65 -4.73
CA TYR A 262 11.31 10.86 -4.48
C TYR A 262 10.15 10.61 -3.52
N ARG A 263 10.04 11.47 -2.51
CA ARG A 263 8.94 11.44 -1.56
C ARG A 263 7.70 12.13 -2.16
N GLY A 264 6.54 11.50 -2.03
CA GLY A 264 5.23 12.11 -2.33
C GLY A 264 4.74 13.07 -1.25
N THR A 265 3.46 13.42 -1.27
CA THR A 265 2.93 14.43 -0.32
C THR A 265 2.94 13.92 1.12
N ASN A 266 3.51 14.70 2.05
CA ASN A 266 3.82 14.27 3.41
C ASN A 266 2.79 14.75 4.46
N ASN A 267 2.17 13.81 5.17
CA ASN A 267 1.20 14.09 6.25
C ASN A 267 1.84 14.55 7.58
N GLY A 268 3.13 14.32 7.83
CA GLY A 268 3.82 14.82 9.04
C GLY A 268 4.12 16.32 8.99
N VAL A 269 4.20 16.88 7.78
CA VAL A 269 4.49 18.30 7.54
C VAL A 269 3.22 19.09 7.22
N THR A 270 2.19 18.45 6.63
CA THR A 270 0.93 19.13 6.23
C THR A 270 -0.36 18.49 6.78
N GLY A 271 -0.33 17.31 7.40
CA GLY A 271 -1.52 16.63 7.96
C GLY A 271 -2.29 15.74 6.96
N LYS A 272 -3.03 14.73 7.48
CA LYS A 272 -3.78 13.70 6.70
C LYS A 272 -4.92 14.23 5.82
N LYS A 273 -5.39 15.46 6.04
CA LYS A 273 -6.42 16.10 5.20
C LYS A 273 -5.78 16.81 4.00
N ASP A 274 -4.56 17.32 4.16
CA ASP A 274 -3.88 18.15 3.18
C ASP A 274 -3.31 17.39 1.99
N TRP A 275 -2.97 16.09 2.12
CA TRP A 275 -2.45 15.35 0.96
C TRP A 275 -3.49 15.22 -0.16
N LYS A 276 -4.79 15.18 0.18
CA LYS A 276 -5.87 15.15 -0.82
C LYS A 276 -5.92 16.46 -1.58
N THR A 277 -5.84 17.58 -0.85
CA THR A 277 -5.90 18.93 -1.41
C THR A 277 -4.65 19.27 -2.21
N ASN A 278 -3.47 19.11 -1.61
CA ASN A 278 -2.18 19.45 -2.21
C ASN A 278 -1.79 18.46 -3.31
N GLY A 279 -2.07 17.17 -3.11
CA GLY A 279 -1.86 16.12 -4.10
C GLY A 279 -2.67 16.40 -5.35
N ALA A 280 -4.00 16.51 -5.23
CA ALA A 280 -4.91 16.72 -6.36
C ALA A 280 -4.63 18.01 -7.14
N GLN A 281 -4.30 19.12 -6.47
CA GLN A 281 -4.00 20.39 -7.13
C GLN A 281 -2.70 20.34 -7.96
N GLY A 282 -1.74 19.50 -7.57
CA GLY A 282 -0.43 19.36 -8.21
C GLY A 282 -0.30 18.20 -9.19
N ILE A 283 -1.30 17.33 -9.33
CA ILE A 283 -1.25 16.20 -10.27
C ILE A 283 -1.09 16.75 -11.69
N GLY A 284 -0.09 16.22 -12.41
CA GLY A 284 0.16 16.61 -13.80
C GLY A 284 0.74 18.01 -14.01
N LYS A 285 0.67 18.93 -13.04
CA LYS A 285 1.17 20.29 -13.23
C LYS A 285 2.68 20.36 -13.00
N GLN A 286 3.38 21.04 -13.89
CA GLN A 286 4.77 21.43 -13.62
C GLN A 286 4.81 22.38 -12.42
N THR A 287 5.62 22.04 -11.42
CA THR A 287 5.86 22.87 -10.24
C THR A 287 7.35 22.96 -9.96
N LYS A 288 7.76 23.84 -9.05
CA LYS A 288 9.16 23.92 -8.61
C LYS A 288 9.69 22.58 -8.08
N GLN A 289 8.84 21.71 -7.52
CA GLN A 289 9.28 20.38 -7.09
C GLN A 289 9.65 19.48 -8.28
N TYR A 290 8.95 19.58 -9.41
CA TYR A 290 9.29 18.85 -10.63
C TYR A 290 10.63 19.33 -11.22
N ASP A 291 10.86 20.64 -11.25
CA ASP A 291 12.14 21.19 -11.73
C ASP A 291 13.31 20.75 -10.84
N GLN A 292 13.12 20.74 -9.52
CA GLN A 292 14.12 20.23 -8.57
C GLN A 292 14.36 18.72 -8.73
N ALA A 293 13.29 17.93 -8.94
CA ALA A 293 13.41 16.50 -9.18
C ALA A 293 14.26 16.22 -10.43
N MET A 294 13.93 16.87 -11.55
CA MET A 294 14.65 16.74 -12.82
C MET A 294 16.11 17.21 -12.70
N HIS A 295 16.37 18.30 -11.99
CA HIS A 295 17.73 18.79 -11.76
C HIS A 295 18.58 17.78 -10.95
N LEU A 296 18.03 17.30 -9.82
CA LEU A 296 18.67 16.28 -8.99
C LEU A 296 18.95 15.00 -9.78
N ALA A 297 18.00 14.54 -10.59
CA ALA A 297 18.17 13.35 -11.42
C ALA A 297 19.34 13.47 -12.41
N ARG A 298 19.52 14.65 -13.02
CA ARG A 298 20.65 14.92 -13.91
C ARG A 298 21.98 14.93 -13.17
N GLN A 299 22.02 15.49 -11.95
CA GLN A 299 23.21 15.44 -11.10
C GLN A 299 23.56 13.98 -10.75
N VAL A 300 22.58 13.22 -10.26
CA VAL A 300 22.74 11.81 -9.91
C VAL A 300 23.22 10.97 -11.10
N LYS A 301 22.64 11.16 -12.29
CA LYS A 301 23.08 10.47 -13.51
C LYS A 301 24.55 10.76 -13.85
N ARG A 302 25.02 11.99 -13.64
CA ARG A 302 26.42 12.37 -13.90
C ARG A 302 27.38 11.77 -12.88
N SER A 303 26.99 11.74 -11.60
CA SER A 303 27.84 11.27 -10.51
C SER A 303 27.85 9.74 -10.36
N LEU A 304 26.70 9.09 -10.52
CA LEU A 304 26.52 7.66 -10.22
C LEU A 304 26.20 6.82 -11.47
N GLY A 305 26.09 7.44 -12.64
CA GLY A 305 25.82 6.73 -13.90
C GLY A 305 24.35 6.35 -14.11
N LYS A 306 24.11 5.43 -15.05
CA LYS A 306 22.77 4.97 -15.45
C LYS A 306 22.26 3.74 -14.68
N GLU A 307 23.09 3.15 -13.83
CA GLU A 307 22.74 1.96 -13.04
C GLU A 307 21.85 2.31 -11.83
N VAL A 308 21.73 3.59 -11.51
CA VAL A 308 20.76 4.07 -10.53
C VAL A 308 19.34 3.83 -11.04
N GLU A 309 18.43 3.48 -10.14
CA GLU A 309 17.00 3.39 -10.40
C GLU A 309 16.29 4.62 -9.86
N ILE A 310 15.25 5.09 -10.55
CA ILE A 310 14.42 6.19 -10.06
C ILE A 310 13.13 5.63 -9.45
N VAL A 311 12.83 5.97 -8.21
CA VAL A 311 11.70 5.41 -7.46
C VAL A 311 10.79 6.52 -6.93
N GLY A 312 9.48 6.29 -6.89
CA GLY A 312 8.57 7.25 -6.26
C GLY A 312 7.18 6.72 -5.96
N HIS A 313 6.53 7.30 -4.96
CA HIS A 313 5.15 6.98 -4.57
C HIS A 313 4.25 8.20 -4.65
N SER A 314 2.99 8.05 -5.05
CA SER A 314 2.00 9.15 -5.10
C SER A 314 2.50 10.30 -5.99
N LEU A 315 2.53 11.54 -5.49
CA LEU A 315 3.19 12.68 -6.16
C LEU A 315 4.66 12.39 -6.49
N GLY A 316 5.36 11.65 -5.63
CA GLY A 316 6.74 11.23 -5.84
C GLY A 316 6.90 10.35 -7.06
N GLY A 317 5.87 9.57 -7.43
CA GLY A 317 5.85 8.81 -8.68
C GLY A 317 5.78 9.71 -9.93
N GLY A 318 5.06 10.83 -9.87
CA GLY A 318 5.09 11.86 -10.91
C GLY A 318 6.46 12.55 -11.02
N LEU A 319 7.09 12.86 -9.88
CA LEU A 319 8.46 13.38 -9.84
C LEU A 319 9.46 12.37 -10.45
N ALA A 320 9.34 11.09 -10.08
CA ALA A 320 10.10 9.99 -10.64
C ALA A 320 9.93 9.91 -12.17
N ALA A 321 8.70 9.98 -12.66
CA ALA A 321 8.44 9.98 -14.09
C ALA A 321 9.08 11.17 -14.84
N SER A 322 9.07 12.37 -14.24
CA SER A 322 9.73 13.53 -14.84
C SER A 322 11.26 13.37 -14.86
N ALA A 323 11.82 12.81 -13.79
CA ALA A 323 13.24 12.51 -13.67
C ALA A 323 13.69 11.46 -14.70
N VAL A 324 12.90 10.39 -14.89
CA VAL A 324 13.07 9.42 -15.99
C VAL A 324 13.04 10.14 -17.34
N GLY A 325 12.09 11.05 -17.53
CA GLY A 325 11.95 11.85 -18.74
C GLY A 325 13.19 12.64 -19.13
N VAL A 326 13.92 13.23 -18.18
CA VAL A 326 15.12 14.03 -18.48
C VAL A 326 16.42 13.24 -18.45
N THR A 327 16.42 12.03 -17.90
CA THR A 327 17.64 11.22 -17.73
C THR A 327 17.68 9.99 -18.63
N GLY A 328 16.53 9.41 -18.98
CA GLY A 328 16.41 8.09 -19.59
C GLY A 328 16.81 6.93 -18.67
N ILE A 329 16.91 7.18 -17.36
CA ILE A 329 17.11 6.14 -16.34
C ILE A 329 15.80 5.37 -16.14
N LYS A 330 15.87 4.07 -15.80
CA LYS A 330 14.69 3.26 -15.50
C LYS A 330 13.95 3.75 -14.26
N GLY A 331 12.62 3.74 -14.31
CA GLY A 331 11.76 4.23 -13.25
C GLY A 331 10.84 3.16 -12.66
N TYR A 332 10.53 3.30 -11.39
CA TYR A 332 9.58 2.48 -10.66
C TYR A 332 8.66 3.38 -9.84
N SER A 333 7.35 3.16 -9.96
CA SER A 333 6.39 4.02 -9.28
C SER A 333 5.26 3.25 -8.61
N PHE A 334 4.83 3.72 -7.44
CA PHE A 334 3.79 3.10 -6.65
C PHE A 334 2.60 4.03 -6.45
N ASN A 335 1.37 3.57 -6.71
CA ASN A 335 0.14 4.36 -6.61
C ASN A 335 0.34 5.78 -7.17
N SER A 336 0.90 5.87 -8.38
CA SER A 336 1.54 7.10 -8.86
C SER A 336 0.54 8.13 -9.37
N ALA A 337 0.86 9.41 -9.15
CA ALA A 337 0.23 10.50 -9.86
C ALA A 337 0.63 10.53 -11.35
N GLY A 338 -0.23 11.13 -12.16
CA GLY A 338 0.01 11.34 -13.58
C GLY A 338 1.04 12.41 -13.90
N LEU A 339 1.63 12.31 -15.08
CA LEU A 339 2.61 13.26 -15.62
C LEU A 339 2.08 13.89 -16.91
N HIS A 340 2.04 15.22 -16.97
CA HIS A 340 1.69 15.93 -18.21
C HIS A 340 2.90 16.00 -19.16
N GLU A 341 2.66 15.78 -20.45
CA GLU A 341 3.71 15.72 -21.49
C GLU A 341 4.58 16.98 -21.57
N ASN A 342 3.97 18.15 -21.42
CA ASN A 342 4.65 19.44 -21.42
C ASN A 342 5.67 19.62 -20.28
N THR A 343 5.52 18.90 -19.16
CA THR A 343 6.43 19.03 -18.00
C THR A 343 7.85 18.60 -18.36
N VAL A 344 8.00 17.54 -19.14
CA VAL A 344 9.31 17.01 -19.57
C VAL A 344 9.74 17.63 -20.91
N SER A 345 8.81 17.81 -21.83
CA SER A 345 9.11 18.30 -23.18
C SER A 345 9.73 19.71 -23.17
N ARG A 346 9.29 20.57 -22.24
CA ARG A 346 9.87 21.92 -22.06
C ARG A 346 11.35 21.94 -21.68
N GLN A 347 11.86 20.85 -21.12
CA GLN A 347 13.28 20.72 -20.76
C GLN A 347 14.08 19.83 -21.73
N GLY A 348 13.56 19.63 -22.96
CA GLY A 348 14.19 18.78 -23.96
C GLY A 348 14.28 17.31 -23.56
N GLY A 349 13.39 16.85 -22.67
CA GLY A 349 13.36 15.46 -22.24
C GLY A 349 12.70 14.53 -23.25
N LEU A 350 12.64 13.24 -22.91
CA LEU A 350 12.11 12.18 -23.75
C LEU A 350 10.61 12.36 -24.05
N LYS A 351 10.17 11.86 -25.20
CA LYS A 351 8.74 11.74 -25.53
C LYS A 351 8.03 10.79 -24.56
N MET A 352 6.75 11.04 -24.31
CA MET A 352 5.95 10.29 -23.33
C MET A 352 5.92 8.78 -23.60
N GLU A 353 5.87 8.35 -24.86
CA GLU A 353 5.95 6.92 -25.24
C GLU A 353 7.22 6.25 -24.72
N LYS A 354 8.37 6.93 -24.85
CA LYS A 354 9.65 6.41 -24.35
C LYS A 354 9.72 6.45 -22.83
N ILE A 355 9.11 7.46 -22.19
CA ILE A 355 8.97 7.51 -20.73
C ILE A 355 8.16 6.30 -20.25
N LYS A 356 7.01 6.01 -20.86
CA LYS A 356 6.17 4.86 -20.54
C LYS A 356 6.95 3.53 -20.66
N GLY A 357 7.75 3.37 -21.71
CA GLY A 357 8.59 2.17 -21.89
C GLY A 357 9.72 2.00 -20.86
N LEU A 358 10.10 3.06 -20.14
CA LEU A 358 11.16 3.05 -19.13
C LEU A 358 10.63 2.92 -17.69
N ILE A 359 9.31 2.97 -17.49
CA ILE A 359 8.70 2.95 -16.16
C ILE A 359 7.90 1.66 -15.96
N GLN A 360 8.11 1.01 -14.83
CA GLN A 360 7.23 -0.04 -14.32
C GLN A 360 6.43 0.53 -13.14
N SER A 361 5.11 0.45 -13.18
CA SER A 361 4.25 0.97 -12.12
C SER A 361 3.51 -0.15 -11.40
N GLN A 362 3.30 0.02 -10.10
CA GLN A 362 2.45 -0.86 -9.29
C GLN A 362 1.39 -0.06 -8.57
N SER A 363 0.13 -0.45 -8.72
CA SER A 363 -0.99 0.23 -8.08
C SER A 363 -1.91 -0.74 -7.36
N VAL A 364 -2.36 -0.36 -6.17
CA VAL A 364 -3.34 -1.13 -5.40
C VAL A 364 -4.73 -0.93 -6.00
N ASP A 365 -5.45 -2.01 -6.29
CA ASP A 365 -6.78 -1.95 -6.84
C ASP A 365 -7.74 -1.11 -5.99
N GLY A 366 -8.48 -0.21 -6.64
CA GLY A 366 -9.42 0.71 -6.00
C GLY A 366 -8.78 1.81 -5.15
N GLU A 367 -7.47 2.08 -5.27
CA GLU A 367 -6.87 3.27 -4.68
C GLU A 367 -7.29 4.55 -5.40
N VAL A 368 -7.22 5.67 -4.69
CA VAL A 368 -7.79 6.96 -5.09
C VAL A 368 -7.36 7.46 -6.48
N LEU A 369 -6.10 7.25 -6.89
CA LEU A 369 -5.59 7.73 -8.18
C LEU A 369 -5.94 6.77 -9.32
N THR A 370 -5.90 5.47 -9.07
CA THR A 370 -6.28 4.43 -10.02
C THR A 370 -7.77 4.53 -10.32
N LEU A 371 -8.63 4.76 -9.31
CA LEU A 371 -10.06 5.04 -9.54
C LEU A 371 -10.30 6.27 -10.43
N LEU A 372 -9.45 7.28 -10.32
CA LEU A 372 -9.50 8.48 -11.14
C LEU A 372 -9.10 8.20 -12.60
N GLN A 373 -8.14 7.30 -12.79
CA GLN A 373 -7.51 7.02 -14.07
C GLN A 373 -8.23 5.90 -14.84
N SER A 374 -8.84 4.92 -14.18
CA SER A 374 -9.42 3.73 -14.80
C SER A 374 -10.85 3.88 -15.31
N ASN A 375 -11.63 4.87 -14.83
CA ASN A 375 -13.06 5.01 -15.16
C ASN A 375 -13.50 6.46 -15.45
N ARG A 376 -12.84 7.08 -16.44
CA ARG A 376 -13.08 8.47 -16.88
C ARG A 376 -14.54 8.81 -17.24
N GLY A 377 -15.33 7.84 -17.70
CA GLY A 377 -16.70 8.08 -18.21
C GLY A 377 -17.82 8.06 -17.15
N VAL A 378 -17.66 7.33 -16.03
CA VAL A 378 -18.75 7.08 -15.06
C VAL A 378 -18.45 7.66 -13.68
N VAL A 379 -17.17 7.70 -13.28
CA VAL A 379 -16.77 8.08 -11.92
C VAL A 379 -16.53 9.59 -11.78
N ALA A 380 -16.12 10.27 -12.85
CA ALA A 380 -15.89 11.72 -12.82
C ALA A 380 -17.17 12.55 -12.54
N PRO A 381 -18.35 12.25 -13.12
CA PRO A 381 -19.60 12.92 -12.75
C PRO A 381 -20.08 12.56 -11.34
N LEU A 382 -19.82 11.33 -10.88
CA LEU A 382 -20.19 10.84 -9.56
C LEU A 382 -19.41 11.57 -8.44
N LEU A 383 -18.15 11.93 -8.68
CA LEU A 383 -17.33 12.74 -7.77
C LEU A 383 -17.74 14.21 -7.78
N ALA A 384 -18.29 14.71 -8.89
CA ALA A 384 -18.80 16.07 -9.03
C ALA A 384 -20.16 16.30 -8.35
N GLY A 385 -21.07 15.32 -8.41
CA GLY A 385 -22.45 15.45 -7.90
C GLY A 385 -22.62 15.26 -6.38
N VAL A 386 -21.62 14.71 -5.68
CA VAL A 386 -21.69 14.41 -4.23
C VAL A 386 -21.40 15.64 -3.35
N GLY A 387 -21.04 16.79 -3.94
CA GLY A 387 -20.75 18.02 -3.19
C GLY A 387 -21.96 18.70 -2.54
N SER A 388 -23.19 18.47 -3.02
CA SER A 388 -24.37 19.26 -2.64
C SER A 388 -25.45 18.51 -1.88
N ALA A 389 -25.45 17.16 -1.85
CA ALA A 389 -26.62 16.39 -1.40
C ALA A 389 -26.47 15.64 -0.06
N LEU A 390 -25.33 15.72 0.64
CA LEU A 390 -25.13 14.97 1.88
C LEU A 390 -24.51 15.85 2.98
N GLY A 391 -25.36 16.31 3.89
CA GLY A 391 -24.94 16.97 5.13
C GLY A 391 -24.07 16.04 5.98
N GLY A 392 -22.76 16.26 5.96
CA GLY A 392 -21.79 15.56 6.79
C GLY A 392 -20.34 15.84 6.37
N THR A 393 -19.54 16.39 7.29
CA THR A 393 -18.25 17.08 7.05
C THR A 393 -17.06 16.19 6.62
N VAL A 394 -17.25 14.90 6.34
CA VAL A 394 -16.14 13.95 6.10
C VAL A 394 -16.13 13.37 4.67
N GLY A 395 -17.28 13.26 4.00
CA GLY A 395 -17.40 12.76 2.61
C GLY A 395 -17.15 13.81 1.53
N THR A 396 -17.33 15.09 1.85
CA THR A 396 -17.23 16.24 0.92
C THR A 396 -15.80 16.52 0.45
N ALA A 397 -14.79 16.27 1.28
CA ALA A 397 -13.42 16.70 0.98
C ALA A 397 -12.69 15.84 -0.06
N ILE A 398 -13.10 14.59 -0.27
CA ILE A 398 -12.37 13.66 -1.16
C ILE A 398 -12.92 13.73 -2.58
N GLY A 399 -14.24 13.62 -2.74
CA GLY A 399 -14.88 13.71 -4.05
C GLY A 399 -14.91 15.13 -4.61
N GLY A 400 -15.17 16.14 -3.77
CA GLY A 400 -15.27 17.53 -4.21
C GLY A 400 -13.95 18.13 -4.69
N ILE A 401 -12.83 17.83 -4.02
CA ILE A 401 -11.52 18.42 -4.37
C ILE A 401 -10.89 17.73 -5.58
N LEU A 402 -10.96 16.39 -5.66
CA LEU A 402 -10.49 15.63 -6.82
C LEU A 402 -11.41 15.79 -8.03
N GLY A 403 -12.73 15.86 -7.81
CA GLY A 403 -13.72 16.14 -8.85
C GLY A 403 -13.55 17.54 -9.45
N ALA A 404 -13.33 18.57 -8.62
CA ALA A 404 -13.07 19.93 -9.10
C ALA A 404 -11.78 20.05 -9.93
N ALA A 405 -10.73 19.29 -9.59
CA ALA A 405 -9.50 19.26 -10.38
C ALA A 405 -9.73 18.69 -11.79
N ILE A 406 -10.54 17.63 -11.92
CA ILE A 406 -10.90 17.05 -13.22
C ILE A 406 -11.78 18.02 -14.04
N LEU A 407 -12.77 18.65 -13.40
CA LEU A 407 -13.72 19.54 -14.07
C LEU A 407 -13.06 20.83 -14.61
N ASN A 408 -12.10 21.40 -13.87
CA ASN A 408 -11.48 22.68 -14.25
C ASN A 408 -10.25 22.57 -15.16
N SER A 409 -9.62 21.38 -15.29
CA SER A 409 -8.32 21.26 -15.99
C SER A 409 -8.32 20.42 -17.26
N GLY A 410 -9.42 19.75 -17.61
CA GLY A 410 -9.46 18.84 -18.75
C GLY A 410 -8.56 17.62 -18.52
N ALA A 411 -9.14 16.51 -18.07
CA ALA A 411 -8.49 15.20 -17.86
C ALA A 411 -7.18 15.21 -17.03
N ALA A 412 -7.24 14.66 -15.81
CA ALA A 412 -6.03 14.35 -15.05
C ALA A 412 -5.14 13.37 -15.87
N PRO A 413 -3.84 13.67 -16.06
CA PRO A 413 -2.97 12.81 -16.86
C PRO A 413 -2.83 11.43 -16.20
N GLU A 414 -2.55 10.43 -17.03
CA GLU A 414 -2.25 9.09 -16.56
C GLU A 414 -0.83 9.00 -15.97
N ALA A 415 -0.66 8.10 -15.01
CA ALA A 415 0.67 7.68 -14.57
C ALA A 415 1.37 6.96 -15.72
N PRO A 416 2.54 7.43 -16.18
CA PRO A 416 3.28 6.75 -17.23
C PRO A 416 3.90 5.46 -16.70
N GLY A 417 3.89 4.42 -17.52
CA GLY A 417 4.55 3.15 -17.22
C GLY A 417 3.68 1.95 -17.57
N ASN A 418 4.31 0.77 -17.52
CA ASN A 418 3.62 -0.51 -17.61
C ASN A 418 3.03 -0.85 -16.23
N MET A 419 1.71 -0.73 -16.10
CA MET A 419 1.00 -0.92 -14.83
C MET A 419 0.85 -2.41 -14.49
N ARG A 420 1.24 -2.74 -13.26
CA ARG A 420 1.09 -4.05 -12.63
C ARG A 420 0.17 -3.91 -11.40
N GLU A 421 -1.00 -4.52 -11.47
CA GLU A 421 -2.00 -4.40 -10.42
C GLU A 421 -1.61 -5.18 -9.15
N LEU A 422 -1.90 -4.59 -7.99
CA LEU A 422 -1.82 -5.23 -6.68
C LEU A 422 -3.22 -5.34 -6.09
N LYS A 423 -3.58 -6.53 -5.60
CA LYS A 423 -4.85 -6.70 -4.89
C LYS A 423 -4.81 -5.96 -3.56
N SER A 424 -5.92 -5.34 -3.17
CA SER A 424 -6.07 -4.79 -1.82
C SER A 424 -6.21 -5.92 -0.81
N ILE A 425 -5.17 -6.15 0.00
CA ILE A 425 -5.13 -7.23 0.99
C ILE A 425 -5.86 -6.84 2.29
N GLU A 426 -5.67 -5.61 2.76
CA GLU A 426 -6.25 -5.14 4.03
C GLU A 426 -7.57 -4.37 3.85
N GLY A 427 -8.07 -4.35 2.61
CA GLY A 427 -9.24 -3.60 2.20
C GLY A 427 -9.09 -2.10 2.46
N GLY A 428 -10.10 -1.52 3.11
CA GLY A 428 -10.13 -0.09 3.41
C GLY A 428 -10.64 0.75 2.23
N ASN A 429 -10.77 2.05 2.50
CA ASN A 429 -11.27 3.01 1.54
C ASN A 429 -10.17 3.38 0.52
N PRO A 430 -10.51 4.05 -0.61
CA PRO A 430 -9.53 4.38 -1.63
C PRO A 430 -8.31 5.18 -1.15
N VAL A 431 -8.47 5.93 -0.06
CA VAL A 431 -7.41 6.74 0.55
C VAL A 431 -6.44 5.88 1.34
N THR A 432 -6.93 4.90 2.09
CA THR A 432 -6.04 3.97 2.81
C THR A 432 -5.32 3.07 1.82
N ARG A 433 -6.01 2.60 0.77
CA ARG A 433 -5.43 1.81 -0.34
C ARG A 433 -4.28 2.52 -1.06
N HIS A 434 -4.27 3.85 -1.02
CA HIS A 434 -3.22 4.66 -1.61
C HIS A 434 -1.90 4.59 -0.82
N GLY A 435 -1.89 4.18 0.44
CA GLY A 435 -0.67 4.15 1.26
C GLY A 435 0.35 3.08 0.83
N MET A 436 1.63 3.34 1.13
CA MET A 436 2.71 2.38 0.87
C MET A 436 2.62 1.09 1.70
N ASP A 437 1.93 1.13 2.84
CA ASP A 437 1.58 -0.07 3.61
C ASP A 437 0.78 -1.07 2.77
N GLN A 438 -0.21 -0.58 2.01
CA GLN A 438 -1.03 -1.41 1.14
C GLN A 438 -0.26 -1.93 -0.07
N VAL A 439 0.64 -1.10 -0.62
CA VAL A 439 1.55 -1.51 -1.71
C VAL A 439 2.46 -2.64 -1.24
N ILE A 440 3.13 -2.46 -0.10
CA ILE A 440 4.04 -3.46 0.48
C ILE A 440 3.29 -4.76 0.79
N ALA A 441 2.11 -4.67 1.42
CA ALA A 441 1.28 -5.83 1.70
C ALA A 441 0.86 -6.56 0.41
N GLY A 442 0.49 -5.82 -0.64
CA GLY A 442 0.14 -6.38 -1.95
C GLY A 442 1.32 -7.10 -2.62
N ILE A 443 2.52 -6.52 -2.57
CA ILE A 443 3.75 -7.12 -3.12
C ILE A 443 4.10 -8.40 -2.37
N GLU A 444 4.07 -8.39 -1.03
CA GLU A 444 4.37 -9.58 -0.23
C GLU A 444 3.33 -10.69 -0.41
N ALA A 445 2.04 -10.33 -0.53
CA ALA A 445 0.99 -11.29 -0.81
C ALA A 445 1.16 -11.97 -2.18
N GLN A 446 1.49 -11.20 -3.24
CA GLN A 446 1.80 -11.77 -4.56
C GLN A 446 3.04 -12.68 -4.50
N LYS A 447 4.12 -12.24 -3.85
CA LYS A 447 5.32 -13.09 -3.65
C LYS A 447 4.98 -14.39 -2.95
N LYS A 448 4.17 -14.36 -1.89
CA LYS A 448 3.74 -15.57 -1.17
C LYS A 448 2.94 -16.51 -2.08
N GLN A 449 2.00 -15.96 -2.86
CA GLN A 449 1.23 -16.74 -3.83
C GLN A 449 2.12 -17.37 -4.90
N ASP A 450 3.09 -16.62 -5.42
CA ASP A 450 3.98 -17.08 -6.49
C ASP A 450 4.95 -18.14 -5.98
N ILE A 451 5.55 -17.94 -4.80
CA ILE A 451 6.39 -18.95 -4.15
C ILE A 451 5.60 -20.25 -3.98
N THR A 452 4.37 -20.20 -3.48
CA THR A 452 3.51 -21.40 -3.34
C THR A 452 3.28 -22.06 -4.69
N THR A 453 2.92 -21.27 -5.71
CA THR A 453 2.62 -21.79 -7.06
C THR A 453 3.84 -22.49 -7.68
N LEU A 454 5.01 -21.85 -7.64
CA LEU A 454 6.25 -22.37 -8.22
C LEU A 454 6.81 -23.55 -7.43
N THR A 455 6.67 -23.51 -6.10
CA THR A 455 7.07 -24.62 -5.25
C THR A 455 6.19 -25.84 -5.55
N GLN A 456 4.86 -25.69 -5.56
CA GLN A 456 3.95 -26.80 -5.90
C GLN A 456 4.25 -27.43 -7.27
N TYR A 457 4.67 -26.62 -8.26
CA TYR A 457 5.12 -27.14 -9.54
C TYR A 457 6.34 -28.06 -9.41
N HIS A 458 7.36 -27.64 -8.64
CA HIS A 458 8.59 -28.42 -8.41
C HIS A 458 8.40 -29.70 -7.61
N TRP A 459 7.40 -29.77 -6.73
CA TRP A 459 7.14 -30.95 -5.88
C TRP A 459 5.97 -31.82 -6.35
N GLY A 460 5.23 -31.38 -7.36
CA GLY A 460 4.13 -32.12 -8.00
C GLY A 460 4.53 -32.86 -9.27
N GLN A 461 5.79 -32.72 -9.69
CA GLN A 461 6.53 -33.57 -10.62
C GLN A 461 7.37 -34.56 -9.81
#